data_AF-K2CSF6-F1
#
_entry.id   AF-K2CSF6-F1
#
_cell.length_a   1.000
_cell.length_b   1.000
_cell.length_c   1.000
_cell.angle_alpha   90.00
_cell.angle_beta   90.00
_cell.angle_gamma   90.00
#
_symmetry.space_group_name_H-M   'P 1'
#
loop_
_entity.id
_entity.type
_entity.pdbx_description
1 polymer ?
#
loop_
_entity_poly.entity_id
_entity_poly.type
_entity_poly.pdbx_seq_one_letter_code
_entity_poly.pdbx_strand_id
1 'polypeptide(L)'
;TQKDMRRIEAVHFAESAMNKLLKLPFDQVPTGTQNSNLEAASGTVPLGDVKGTSDTTYAVQLVVSNYPITFAYHPVDLNDPGYDPEKSETWKFLAETTDGAVFDGSNKYRPILVKQYDVSVSWTESNGVKPTPIALSTLKANLEE
;
A
#
# COMPACT_ATOMS: atom_id res chain seq x y z
N THR A 1 -2.47 -28.11 17.46
CA THR A 1 -3.70 -27.98 18.30
C THR A 1 -4.70 -27.07 17.61
N GLN A 2 -5.99 -27.02 18.00
CA GLN A 2 -6.98 -26.13 17.36
C GLN A 2 -6.57 -24.65 17.38
N LYS A 3 -5.84 -24.23 18.42
CA LYS A 3 -5.26 -22.88 18.52
C LYS A 3 -4.27 -22.58 17.39
N ASP A 4 -3.44 -23.57 17.02
CA ASP A 4 -2.48 -23.44 15.92
C ASP A 4 -3.20 -23.38 14.57
N MET A 5 -4.28 -24.13 14.40
CA MET A 5 -5.11 -24.07 13.19
C MET A 5 -5.76 -22.69 13.01
N ARG A 6 -6.30 -22.08 14.07
CA ARG A 6 -6.88 -20.72 13.99
C ARG A 6 -5.86 -19.65 13.60
N ARG A 7 -4.62 -19.78 14.08
CA ARG A 7 -3.52 -18.93 13.65
C ARG A 7 -3.20 -19.08 12.16
N ILE A 8 -3.15 -20.31 11.67
CA ILE A 8 -2.93 -20.59 10.25
C ILE A 8 -4.08 -20.02 9.39
N GLU A 9 -5.32 -20.19 9.81
CA GLU A 9 -6.48 -19.58 9.14
C GLU A 9 -6.39 -18.04 9.13
N ALA A 10 -6.05 -17.42 10.24
CA ALA A 10 -5.86 -15.97 10.32
C ALA A 10 -4.77 -15.46 9.36
N VAL A 11 -3.67 -16.21 9.21
CA VAL A 11 -2.62 -15.93 8.21
C VAL A 11 -3.20 -16.02 6.80
N HIS A 12 -3.93 -17.08 6.47
CA HIS A 12 -4.54 -17.22 5.14
C HIS A 12 -5.56 -16.12 4.82
N PHE A 13 -6.34 -15.66 5.80
CA PHE A 13 -7.23 -14.52 5.61
C PHE A 13 -6.45 -13.23 5.35
N ALA A 14 -5.38 -12.98 6.10
CA ALA A 14 -4.53 -11.81 5.91
C ALA A 14 -3.88 -11.82 4.50
N GLU A 15 -3.30 -12.96 4.11
CA GLU A 15 -2.65 -13.14 2.80
C GLU A 15 -3.65 -13.01 1.65
N SER A 16 -4.83 -13.62 1.78
CA SER A 16 -5.88 -13.55 0.75
C SER A 16 -6.38 -12.12 0.57
N ALA A 17 -6.63 -11.41 1.67
CA ALA A 17 -7.01 -10.00 1.62
C ALA A 17 -5.91 -9.15 0.97
N MET A 18 -4.64 -9.35 1.36
CA MET A 18 -3.50 -8.62 0.79
C MET A 18 -3.32 -8.89 -0.71
N ASN A 19 -3.38 -10.15 -1.13
CA ASN A 19 -3.24 -10.52 -2.54
C ASN A 19 -4.35 -9.94 -3.41
N LYS A 20 -5.59 -9.89 -2.91
CA LYS A 20 -6.70 -9.25 -3.62
C LYS A 20 -6.55 -7.74 -3.64
N LEU A 21 -6.14 -7.13 -2.54
CA LEU A 21 -5.89 -5.69 -2.44
C LEU A 21 -4.82 -5.22 -3.43
N LEU A 22 -3.73 -5.98 -3.57
CA LEU A 22 -2.65 -5.67 -4.50
C LEU A 22 -3.09 -5.73 -5.97
N LYS A 23 -4.14 -6.48 -6.30
CA LYS A 23 -4.75 -6.52 -7.64
C LYS A 23 -5.70 -5.37 -7.93
N LEU A 24 -6.16 -4.62 -6.92
CA LEU A 24 -7.05 -3.48 -7.13
C LEU A 24 -6.27 -2.30 -7.74
N PRO A 25 -6.82 -1.55 -8.71
CA PRO A 25 -6.22 -0.30 -9.18
C PRO A 25 -5.87 0.66 -8.03
N PHE A 26 -4.78 1.42 -8.17
CA PHE A 26 -4.24 2.26 -7.09
C PHE A 26 -5.23 3.33 -6.60
N ASP A 27 -6.00 3.90 -7.53
CA ASP A 27 -7.03 4.92 -7.30
C ASP A 27 -8.29 4.34 -6.63
N GLN A 28 -8.55 3.04 -6.77
CA GLN A 28 -9.72 2.36 -6.19
C GLN A 28 -9.55 1.96 -4.73
N VAL A 29 -8.36 2.10 -4.14
CA VAL A 29 -8.12 1.80 -2.73
C VAL A 29 -8.17 3.09 -1.90
N PRO A 30 -9.24 3.36 -1.14
CA PRO A 30 -9.36 4.57 -0.34
C PRO A 30 -8.39 4.56 0.85
N THR A 31 -7.91 5.74 1.24
CA THR A 31 -7.14 5.93 2.48
C THR A 31 -8.04 5.79 3.72
N GLY A 32 -7.41 5.54 4.86
CA GLY A 32 -8.08 5.37 6.16
C GLY A 32 -8.31 3.90 6.54
N THR A 33 -9.10 3.71 7.58
CA THR A 33 -9.43 2.38 8.12
C THR A 33 -10.66 1.81 7.43
N GLN A 34 -10.54 0.59 6.92
CA GLN A 34 -11.58 -0.15 6.21
C GLN A 34 -11.92 -1.43 7.01
N ASN A 35 -13.19 -1.55 7.39
CA ASN A 35 -13.73 -2.67 8.17
C ASN A 35 -14.92 -3.37 7.47
N SER A 36 -15.11 -3.06 6.19
CA SER A 36 -16.15 -3.61 5.33
C SER A 36 -15.55 -3.94 3.98
N ASN A 37 -16.13 -4.90 3.26
CA ASN A 37 -15.65 -5.30 1.94
C ASN A 37 -15.32 -4.09 1.06
N LEU A 38 -14.16 -4.15 0.41
CA LEU A 38 -13.83 -3.21 -0.66
C LEU A 38 -14.23 -3.85 -1.98
N GLU A 39 -15.21 -3.24 -2.63
CA GLU A 39 -15.69 -3.62 -3.95
C GLU A 39 -14.94 -2.84 -5.02
N ALA A 40 -14.45 -3.53 -6.03
CA ALA A 40 -13.74 -2.96 -7.17
C ALA A 40 -14.08 -3.76 -8.43
N ALA A 41 -13.81 -3.17 -9.60
CA ALA A 41 -14.10 -3.83 -10.87
C ALA A 41 -13.32 -5.14 -11.04
N SER A 42 -12.13 -5.23 -10.46
CA SER A 42 -11.29 -6.44 -10.47
C SER A 42 -11.65 -7.46 -9.38
N GLY A 43 -12.65 -7.18 -8.55
CA GLY A 43 -13.20 -8.10 -7.55
C GLY A 43 -13.36 -7.49 -6.15
N THR A 44 -13.77 -8.34 -5.22
CA THR A 44 -14.05 -7.97 -3.83
C THR A 44 -12.91 -8.39 -2.89
N VAL A 45 -12.41 -7.45 -2.10
CA VAL A 45 -11.53 -7.73 -0.94
C VAL A 45 -12.42 -7.97 0.29
N PRO A 46 -12.45 -9.19 0.85
CA PRO A 46 -13.27 -9.46 2.03
C PRO A 46 -12.62 -8.83 3.26
N LEU A 47 -13.32 -7.88 3.87
CA LEU A 47 -12.93 -7.21 5.12
C LEU A 47 -14.10 -7.25 6.10
N GLY A 48 -13.85 -6.91 7.36
CA GLY A 48 -14.81 -7.07 8.44
C GLY A 48 -14.85 -8.50 8.95
N ASP A 49 -16.01 -8.94 9.40
CA ASP A 49 -16.19 -10.25 10.01
C ASP A 49 -16.26 -11.37 8.97
N VAL A 50 -15.28 -12.27 8.99
CA VAL A 50 -15.16 -13.43 8.10
C VAL A 50 -15.27 -14.71 8.93
N LYS A 51 -16.14 -15.64 8.52
CA LYS A 51 -16.27 -16.95 9.17
C LYS A 51 -15.14 -17.89 8.73
N GLY A 52 -14.44 -18.46 9.70
CA GLY A 52 -13.51 -19.56 9.46
C GLY A 52 -14.18 -20.93 9.48
N THR A 53 -13.35 -21.97 9.42
CA THR A 53 -13.80 -23.36 9.28
C THR A 53 -14.40 -23.94 10.58
N SER A 54 -14.19 -23.28 11.72
CA SER A 54 -14.49 -23.80 13.06
C SER A 54 -15.42 -22.89 13.89
N ASP A 55 -16.50 -22.37 13.28
CA ASP A 55 -17.46 -21.39 13.85
C ASP A 55 -16.81 -20.11 14.44
N THR A 56 -15.50 -19.97 14.31
CA THR A 56 -14.73 -18.82 14.76
C THR A 56 -14.91 -17.70 13.75
N THR A 57 -15.25 -16.52 14.25
CA THR A 57 -15.32 -15.31 13.43
C THR A 57 -14.03 -14.52 13.58
N TYR A 58 -13.44 -14.16 12.45
CA TYR A 58 -12.23 -13.36 12.34
C TYR A 58 -12.59 -11.96 11.87
N ALA A 59 -12.14 -10.94 12.57
CA ALA A 59 -12.24 -9.56 12.13
C ALA A 59 -11.00 -9.20 11.30
N VAL A 60 -11.19 -8.98 10.00
CA VAL A 60 -10.17 -8.56 9.04
C VAL A 60 -10.28 -7.05 8.84
N GLN A 61 -9.26 -6.30 9.23
CA GLN A 61 -9.19 -4.86 9.06
C GLN A 61 -8.07 -4.50 8.09
N LEU A 62 -8.31 -3.47 7.28
CA LEU A 62 -7.28 -2.83 6.47
C LEU A 62 -7.11 -1.38 6.94
N VAL A 63 -5.88 -0.92 7.07
CA VAL A 63 -5.52 0.49 7.21
C VAL A 63 -4.70 0.90 6.01
N VAL A 64 -5.10 1.98 5.36
CA VAL A 64 -4.41 2.53 4.20
C VAL A 64 -3.91 3.93 4.54
N SER A 65 -2.60 4.15 4.44
CA SER A 65 -2.00 5.46 4.63
C SER A 65 -1.25 5.92 3.38
N ASN A 66 -1.27 7.23 3.14
CA ASN A 66 -0.39 7.84 2.15
C ASN A 66 1.05 7.70 2.64
N TYR A 67 1.95 7.31 1.74
CA TYR A 67 3.37 7.19 2.03
C TYR A 67 4.14 8.22 1.20
N PRO A 68 4.51 9.38 1.78
CA PRO A 68 5.26 10.42 1.07
C PRO A 68 6.63 9.89 0.66
N ILE A 69 7.03 10.16 -0.58
CA ILE A 69 8.37 9.83 -1.08
C ILE A 69 9.03 11.05 -1.69
N THR A 70 10.35 11.06 -1.65
CA THR A 70 11.18 12.10 -2.26
C THR A 70 12.41 11.44 -2.85
N PHE A 71 12.77 11.81 -4.07
CA PHE A 71 13.96 11.32 -4.75
C PHE A 71 14.98 12.44 -4.91
N ALA A 72 16.24 12.08 -4.74
CA ALA A 72 17.34 12.95 -5.12
C ALA A 72 17.64 12.76 -6.61
N TYR A 73 17.91 13.85 -7.31
CA TYR A 73 18.29 13.82 -8.72
C TYR A 73 19.23 14.98 -9.05
N HIS A 74 19.96 14.83 -10.15
CA HIS A 74 20.76 15.89 -10.73
C HIS A 74 20.00 16.53 -11.90
N PRO A 75 19.52 17.78 -11.79
CA PRO A 75 18.84 18.44 -12.89
C PRO A 75 19.84 18.77 -14.01
N VAL A 76 19.39 18.68 -15.25
CA VAL A 76 20.14 19.19 -16.40
C VAL A 76 20.08 20.72 -16.36
N ASP A 77 21.22 21.38 -16.54
CA ASP A 77 21.30 22.83 -16.68
C ASP A 77 20.83 23.26 -18.08
N LEU A 78 19.55 23.58 -18.19
CA LEU A 78 18.96 24.06 -19.45
C LEU A 78 19.39 25.49 -19.83
N ASN A 79 20.11 26.19 -18.94
CA ASN A 79 20.61 27.53 -19.21
C ASN A 79 22.06 27.52 -19.74
N ASP A 80 22.71 26.36 -19.83
CA ASP A 80 24.04 26.28 -20.43
C ASP A 80 23.97 26.61 -21.93
N PRO A 81 24.76 27.57 -22.43
CA PRO A 81 24.73 27.96 -23.84
C PRO A 81 25.04 26.84 -24.84
N GLY A 82 25.66 25.74 -24.39
CA GLY A 82 25.97 24.58 -25.20
C GLY A 82 24.90 23.49 -25.19
N TYR A 83 23.81 23.64 -24.43
CA TYR A 83 22.76 22.62 -24.31
C TYR A 83 22.06 22.36 -25.66
N ASP A 84 22.07 21.10 -26.09
CA ASP A 84 21.36 20.59 -27.26
C ASP A 84 20.50 19.38 -26.81
N PRO A 85 19.16 19.47 -26.86
CA PRO A 85 18.27 18.40 -26.38
C PRO A 85 18.41 17.10 -27.18
N GLU A 86 18.98 17.15 -28.39
CA GLU A 86 19.21 15.97 -29.23
C GLU A 86 20.60 15.35 -29.02
N LYS A 87 21.48 15.97 -28.22
CA LYS A 87 22.86 15.53 -27.99
C LYS A 87 23.18 15.42 -26.50
N SER A 88 23.03 14.21 -25.97
CA SER A 88 23.28 13.91 -24.56
C SER A 88 24.66 14.31 -24.04
N GLU A 89 25.69 14.35 -24.90
CA GLU A 89 27.05 14.78 -24.56
C GLU A 89 27.15 16.27 -24.21
N THR A 90 26.14 17.07 -24.56
CA THR A 90 26.07 18.50 -24.22
C THR A 90 25.40 18.77 -22.88
N TRP A 91 24.77 17.74 -22.27
CA TRP A 91 23.99 17.90 -21.06
C TRP A 91 24.91 18.01 -19.85
N LYS A 92 24.91 19.17 -19.21
CA LYS A 92 25.59 19.39 -17.93
C LYS A 92 24.60 19.24 -16.79
N PHE A 93 25.01 18.51 -15.76
CA PHE A 93 24.19 18.27 -14.59
C PHE A 93 24.58 19.22 -13.45
N LEU A 94 23.57 19.82 -12.83
CA LEU A 94 23.73 20.64 -11.63
C LEU A 94 23.98 19.77 -10.39
N ALA A 95 24.21 20.43 -9.24
CA ALA A 95 24.26 19.75 -7.96
C ALA A 95 22.96 18.98 -7.68
N GLU A 96 23.09 17.91 -6.89
CA GLU A 96 21.95 17.10 -6.47
C GLU A 96 20.91 17.96 -5.74
N THR A 97 19.63 17.74 -6.06
CA THR A 97 18.50 18.36 -5.37
C THR A 97 17.36 17.36 -5.20
N THR A 98 16.40 17.72 -4.35
CA THR A 98 15.15 16.98 -4.12
C THR A 98 13.91 17.80 -4.47
N ASP A 99 14.04 19.10 -4.76
CA ASP A 99 12.92 20.06 -4.82
C ASP A 99 11.86 19.73 -5.89
N GLY A 100 12.26 19.05 -6.97
CA GLY A 100 11.38 18.68 -8.09
C GLY A 100 10.81 17.26 -8.03
N ALA A 101 11.32 16.37 -7.17
CA ALA A 101 10.94 14.96 -7.12
C ALA A 101 10.32 14.59 -5.77
N VAL A 102 9.38 15.43 -5.32
CA VAL A 102 8.61 15.26 -4.07
C VAL A 102 7.20 14.80 -4.41
N PHE A 103 6.77 13.67 -3.84
CA PHE A 103 5.44 13.06 -4.06
C PHE A 103 4.75 12.83 -2.71
N ASP A 104 4.15 13.90 -2.18
CA ASP A 104 3.64 13.99 -0.81
C ASP A 104 2.13 14.30 -0.72
N GLY A 105 1.46 14.44 -1.87
CA GLY A 105 0.03 14.78 -1.94
C GLY A 105 -0.29 16.25 -1.73
N SER A 106 0.72 17.13 -1.67
CA SER A 106 0.52 18.56 -1.40
C SER A 106 -0.26 19.29 -2.50
N ASN A 107 -0.16 18.85 -3.75
CA ASN A 107 -0.90 19.41 -4.89
C ASN A 107 -0.90 18.44 -6.09
N LYS A 108 -1.55 18.85 -7.20
CA LYS A 108 -1.67 18.05 -8.43
C LYS A 108 -0.34 17.71 -9.12
N TYR A 109 0.72 18.47 -8.89
CA TYR A 109 2.07 18.23 -9.42
C TYR A 109 2.94 17.40 -8.45
N ARG A 110 2.47 17.18 -7.22
CA ARG A 110 3.10 16.35 -6.19
C ARG A 110 2.09 15.32 -5.66
N PRO A 111 1.50 14.48 -6.53
CA PRO A 111 0.50 13.51 -6.10
C PRO A 111 1.12 12.46 -5.17
N ILE A 112 0.28 11.76 -4.41
CA ILE A 112 0.72 10.55 -3.70
C ILE A 112 0.90 9.43 -4.72
N LEU A 113 2.13 8.92 -4.81
CA LEU A 113 2.48 7.79 -5.67
C LEU A 113 2.63 6.47 -4.91
N VAL A 114 2.63 6.48 -3.57
CA VAL A 114 2.75 5.26 -2.77
C VAL A 114 1.73 5.27 -1.63
N LYS A 115 1.05 4.14 -1.47
CA LYS A 115 0.20 3.86 -0.30
C LYS A 115 0.80 2.70 0.47
N GLN A 116 0.74 2.79 1.80
CA GLN A 116 1.01 1.68 2.70
C GLN A 116 -0.31 1.00 3.05
N TYR A 117 -0.29 -0.33 3.00
CA TYR A 117 -1.43 -1.18 3.34
C TYR A 117 -1.06 -2.04 4.54
N ASP A 118 -1.78 -1.86 5.64
CA ASP A 118 -1.64 -2.66 6.84
C ASP A 118 -2.92 -3.48 7.04
N VAL A 119 -2.84 -4.78 6.79
CA VAL A 119 -3.94 -5.73 7.04
C VAL A 119 -3.72 -6.38 8.40
N SER A 120 -4.76 -6.40 9.23
CA SER A 120 -4.76 -7.13 10.49
C SER A 120 -5.94 -8.08 10.60
N VAL A 121 -5.71 -9.25 11.19
CA VAL A 121 -6.72 -10.28 11.43
C VAL A 121 -6.72 -10.63 12.90
N SER A 122 -7.87 -10.46 13.54
CA SER A 122 -8.07 -10.74 14.97
C SER A 122 -9.25 -11.67 15.19
N TRP A 123 -9.22 -12.42 16.28
CA TRP A 123 -10.33 -13.29 16.72
C TRP A 123 -10.38 -13.33 18.24
N THR A 124 -11.43 -13.96 18.77
CA THR A 124 -11.55 -14.24 20.21
C THR A 124 -11.60 -15.75 20.41
N GLU A 125 -10.77 -16.27 21.31
CA GLU A 125 -10.79 -17.68 21.69
C GLU A 125 -12.05 -18.01 22.51
N SER A 126 -12.41 -19.29 22.59
CA SER A 126 -13.63 -19.74 23.31
C SER A 126 -13.62 -19.42 24.81
N ASN A 127 -12.45 -19.18 25.39
CA ASN A 127 -12.28 -18.73 26.78
C ASN A 127 -12.31 -17.19 26.93
N GLY A 128 -12.68 -16.45 25.88
CA GLY A 128 -12.76 -14.99 25.86
C GLY A 128 -11.41 -14.29 25.66
N VAL A 129 -10.31 -15.02 25.53
CA VAL A 129 -8.98 -14.42 25.32
C VAL A 129 -8.83 -13.93 23.88
N LYS A 130 -8.37 -12.69 23.71
CA LYS A 130 -7.97 -12.14 22.41
C LYS A 130 -6.46 -12.30 22.23
N PRO A 131 -5.99 -13.22 21.37
CA PRO A 131 -4.58 -13.34 21.06
C PRO A 131 -4.08 -12.13 20.26
N THR A 132 -2.75 -11.99 20.15
CA THR A 132 -2.13 -11.00 19.27
C THR A 132 -2.65 -11.19 17.83
N PRO A 133 -3.12 -10.12 17.18
CA PRO A 133 -3.54 -10.18 15.78
C PRO A 133 -2.40 -10.63 14.86
N ILE A 134 -2.76 -11.27 13.75
CA ILE A 134 -1.84 -11.47 12.64
C ILE A 134 -1.88 -10.19 11.80
N ALA A 135 -0.72 -9.60 11.52
CA ALA A 135 -0.62 -8.37 10.74
C ALA A 135 0.35 -8.54 9.57
N LEU A 136 -0.03 -7.99 8.42
CA LEU A 136 0.79 -7.93 7.21
C LEU A 136 0.84 -6.47 6.74
N SER A 137 2.03 -6.01 6.36
CA SER A 137 2.24 -4.66 5.83
C SER A 137 2.89 -4.74 4.46
N THR A 138 2.49 -3.87 3.55
CA THR A 138 3.15 -3.71 2.25
C THR A 138 2.99 -2.29 1.73
N LEU A 139 3.79 -1.97 0.71
CA LEU A 139 3.69 -0.73 -0.05
C LEU A 139 3.17 -1.06 -1.45
N LYS A 140 2.23 -0.26 -1.92
CA LYS A 140 1.82 -0.26 -3.32
C LYS A 140 2.18 1.09 -3.94
N ALA A 141 2.97 1.05 -5.00
CA ALA A 141 3.31 2.21 -5.80
C ALA A 141 2.39 2.31 -7.03
N ASN A 142 2.06 3.53 -7.42
CA ASN A 142 1.52 3.87 -8.72
C ASN A 142 2.68 4.27 -9.64
N LEU A 143 3.14 3.32 -10.46
CA LEU A 143 4.21 3.53 -11.43
C LEU A 143 3.70 3.48 -12.87
N GLU A 144 2.38 3.46 -13.06
CA GLU A 144 1.78 3.51 -14.39
C GLU A 144 1.84 4.97 -14.89
N GLU A 145 2.65 5.18 -15.93
CA GLU A 145 2.62 6.36 -16.82
C GLU A 145 1.50 6.24 -17.86
#